data_AF-H0A9L0-F1
#
_entry.id   AF-H0A9L0-F1
#
_cell.length_a   1.000
_cell.length_b   1.000
_cell.length_c   1.000
_cell.angle_alpha   90.00
_cell.angle_beta   90.00
_cell.angle_gamma   90.00
#
_symmetry.space_group_name_H-M   'P 1'
#
loop_
_entity.id
_entity.type
_entity.pdbx_description
1 polymer ?
#
loop_
_entity_poly.entity_id
_entity_poly.type
_entity_poly.pdbx_seq_one_letter_code
_entity_poly.pdbx_strand_id
1 'polypeptide(L)' 'MPYDPEPPMVTSGLRLGTPALTTRGMEEKELEEIGEMIGKLIKNSEDESLKKEVRERVEALMEEFDLYRETDIEY' A
#
# COMPACT_ATOMS: atom_id res chain seq x y z
N MET A 1 15.55 -15.28 -1.16
CA MET A 1 15.93 -15.99 -2.41
C MET A 1 16.85 -17.16 -2.09
N PRO A 2 17.02 -18.18 -2.94
CA PRO A 2 18.17 -19.07 -2.79
C PRO A 2 19.42 -18.19 -3.00
N TYR A 3 20.32 -18.14 -2.02
CA TYR A 3 21.52 -17.28 -1.94
C TYR A 3 21.32 -15.82 -1.48
N ASP A 4 20.32 -15.53 -0.63
CA ASP A 4 20.24 -14.24 0.07
C ASP A 4 21.37 -14.13 1.12
N PRO A 5 22.30 -13.16 1.01
CA PRO A 5 23.38 -12.98 1.98
C PRO A 5 22.88 -12.40 3.31
N GLU A 6 21.64 -11.90 3.35
CA GLU A 6 21.08 -11.29 4.53
C GLU A 6 20.48 -12.31 5.51
N PRO A 7 20.47 -12.03 6.83
CA PRO A 7 19.88 -12.91 7.83
C PRO A 7 18.38 -13.16 7.53
N PRO A 8 17.79 -14.29 7.94
CA PRO A 8 16.37 -14.60 7.67
C PRO A 8 15.35 -13.54 8.12
N MET A 9 15.75 -12.67 9.05
CA MET A 9 14.94 -11.57 9.58
C MET A 9 15.05 -10.27 8.76
N VAL A 10 16.01 -10.18 7.84
CA VAL A 10 16.16 -9.08 6.89
C VAL A 10 15.89 -9.64 5.51
N THR A 11 14.75 -9.24 4.95
CA THR A 11 14.23 -9.81 3.71
C THR A 11 14.53 -8.89 2.53
N SER A 12 15.11 -9.44 1.47
CA SER A 12 15.37 -8.72 0.23
C SER A 12 14.12 -8.52 -0.67
N GLY A 13 12.90 -8.69 -0.16
CA GLY A 13 11.69 -8.64 -0.99
C GLY A 13 10.39 -8.37 -0.25
N LEU A 14 9.41 -7.82 -0.98
CA LEU A 14 8.06 -7.50 -0.52
C LEU A 14 7.05 -8.47 -1.15
N ARG A 15 6.10 -8.94 -0.35
CA ARG A 15 4.95 -9.72 -0.82
C ARG A 15 3.70 -8.84 -0.82
N LEU A 16 3.11 -8.65 -2.00
CA LEU A 16 1.90 -7.85 -2.18
C LEU A 16 0.70 -8.76 -2.48
N GLY A 17 -0.47 -8.39 -1.99
CA GLY A 17 -1.73 -9.10 -2.25
C GLY A 17 -2.88 -8.12 -2.38
N THR A 18 -3.73 -8.35 -3.39
CA THR A 18 -4.91 -7.53 -3.70
C THR A 18 -6.20 -7.85 -2.91
N PRO A 19 -6.41 -9.00 -2.24
CA PRO A 19 -7.70 -9.33 -1.64
C PRO A 19 -8.27 -8.28 -0.67
N ALA A 20 -7.40 -7.63 0.12
CA ALA A 20 -7.83 -6.62 1.08
C ALA A 20 -8.33 -5.32 0.40
N LEU A 21 -7.80 -5.01 -0.78
CA LEU A 21 -8.15 -3.81 -1.55
C LEU A 21 -9.41 -4.07 -2.38
N THR A 22 -9.49 -5.22 -3.05
CA THR A 22 -10.66 -5.58 -3.87
C THR A 22 -11.91 -5.82 -3.01
N THR A 23 -11.76 -6.31 -1.77
CA THR A 23 -12.90 -6.42 -0.82
C THR A 23 -13.47 -5.05 -0.44
N ARG A 24 -12.68 -3.98 -0.50
CA ARG A 24 -13.12 -2.60 -0.27
C ARG A 24 -13.74 -1.94 -1.51
N GLY A 25 -13.78 -2.64 -2.65
CA GLY A 25 -14.33 -2.14 -3.91
C GLY A 25 -13.32 -1.46 -4.84
N MET A 26 -12.02 -1.56 -4.57
CA MET A 26 -10.98 -1.03 -5.46
C MET A 26 -10.83 -1.88 -6.72
N GLU A 27 -10.65 -1.24 -7.86
CA GLU A 27 -10.50 -1.86 -9.18
C GLU A 27 -9.08 -1.59 -9.75
N GLU A 28 -8.89 -1.80 -11.06
CA GLU A 28 -7.58 -1.75 -11.70
C GLU A 28 -6.91 -0.37 -11.59
N LYS A 29 -7.68 0.72 -11.61
CA LYS A 29 -7.14 2.09 -11.58
C LYS A 29 -6.50 2.42 -10.25
N GLU A 30 -7.17 2.07 -9.15
CA GLU A 30 -6.65 2.30 -7.80
C GLU A 30 -5.44 1.40 -7.55
N LEU A 31 -5.44 0.18 -8.09
CA LEU A 31 -4.30 -0.73 -8.01
C LEU A 31 -3.09 -0.23 -8.80
N GLU A 32 -3.29 0.36 -9.99
CA GLU A 32 -2.23 1.01 -10.77
C GLU A 32 -1.62 2.17 -9.97
N GLU A 33 -2.45 3.03 -9.42
CA GLU A 33 -2.01 4.15 -8.57
C GLU A 33 -1.21 3.69 -7.35
N ILE A 34 -1.70 2.68 -6.63
CA ILE A 34 -0.98 2.08 -5.49
C ILE A 34 0.38 1.51 -5.94
N GLY A 35 0.42 0.86 -7.10
CA GLY A 35 1.66 0.35 -7.68
C GLY A 35 2.67 1.46 -7.99
N GLU A 36 2.22 2.57 -8.55
CA GLU A 36 3.06 3.74 -8.80
C GLU A 36 3.61 4.35 -7.51
N MET A 37 2.78 4.49 -6.47
CA MET A 37 3.19 5.00 -5.16
C MET A 37 4.27 4.11 -4.53
N ILE A 38 4.08 2.79 -4.55
CA ILE A 38 5.07 1.81 -4.07
C ILE A 38 6.37 1.96 -4.85
N GLY A 39 6.29 2.04 -6.18
CA GLY A 39 7.47 2.21 -7.05
C GLY A 39 8.23 3.50 -6.79
N LYS A 40 7.53 4.62 -6.57
CA LYS A 40 8.12 5.92 -6.22
C LYS A 40 8.89 5.85 -4.90
N LEU A 41 8.30 5.25 -3.87
CA LEU A 41 8.94 5.12 -2.55
C LEU A 41 10.12 4.16 -2.54
N ILE A 42 10.05 3.04 -3.27
CA ILE A 42 11.19 2.11 -3.38
C ILE A 42 12.39 2.81 -4.03
N LYS A 43 12.17 3.68 -5.02
CA LYS A 43 13.26 4.40 -5.72
C LYS A 43 13.81 5.58 -4.92
N ASN A 44 13.01 6.17 -4.03
CA ASN A 44 13.36 7.40 -3.30
C ASN A 44 13.07 7.24 -1.80
N SER A 45 13.58 6.17 -1.19
CA SER A 45 13.22 5.76 0.17
C SER A 45 13.62 6.74 1.28
N GLU A 46 14.50 7.70 1.00
CA GLU A 46 14.95 8.73 1.94
C GLU A 46 14.26 10.08 1.73
N ASP A 47 13.39 10.21 0.74
CA ASP A 47 12.67 11.45 0.46
C ASP A 47 11.45 11.59 1.40
N GLU A 48 11.62 12.36 2.47
CA GLU A 48 10.57 12.63 3.45
C GLU A 48 9.40 13.44 2.88
N SER A 49 9.63 14.28 1.86
CA SER A 49 8.56 15.03 1.21
C SER A 49 7.67 14.08 0.41
N LEU A 50 8.27 13.18 -0.36
CA LEU A 50 7.56 12.17 -1.12
C LEU A 50 6.78 11.22 -0.20
N LYS A 51 7.37 10.81 0.93
CA LYS A 51 6.66 10.00 1.94
C LYS A 51 5.40 10.70 2.45
N LYS A 52 5.49 12.00 2.70
CA LYS A 52 4.35 12.80 3.15
C LYS A 52 3.25 12.87 2.07
N GLU A 53 3.62 13.17 0.83
CA GLU A 53 2.69 13.21 -0.31
C GLU A 53 1.97 11.86 -0.51
N VAL A 54 2.74 10.76 -0.54
CA VAL A 54 2.18 9.42 -0.70
C VAL A 54 1.26 9.07 0.47
N ARG A 55 1.62 9.47 1.71
CA ARG A 55 0.77 9.24 2.88
C ARG A 55 -0.57 9.96 2.76
N GLU A 56 -0.56 11.25 2.40
CA GLU A 56 -1.78 12.04 2.21
C GLU A 56 -2.67 11.42 1.12
N ARG A 57 -2.07 10.92 0.03
CA ARG A 57 -2.84 10.24 -1.02
C ARG A 57 -3.43 8.90 -0.57
N VAL A 58 -2.69 8.12 0.21
CA VAL A 58 -3.20 6.87 0.80
C VAL A 58 -4.36 7.15 1.73
N GLU A 59 -4.26 8.17 2.59
CA GLU A 59 -5.35 8.57 3.50
C GLU A 59 -6.61 8.94 2.70
N ALA A 60 -6.49 9.75 1.65
CA ALA A 60 -7.61 10.08 0.76
C ALA A 60 -8.24 8.83 0.11
N LEU A 61 -7.44 7.88 -0.39
CA LEU A 61 -7.96 6.62 -0.95
C LEU A 61 -8.69 5.78 0.11
N MET A 62 -8.26 5.79 1.38
CA MET A 62 -8.96 5.07 2.44
C MET A 62 -10.30 5.71 2.80
N GLU A 63 -10.42 7.03 2.70
CA GLU A 63 -11.69 7.75 2.90
C GLU A 63 -12.69 7.47 1.76
N GLU A 64 -12.20 7.34 0.51
CA GLU A 64 -13.03 7.00 -0.65
C GLU A 64 -13.58 5.54 -0.57
N PHE A 65 -12.78 4.62 -0.06
CA PHE A 65 -13.05 3.17 0.03
C PHE A 65 -13.18 2.68 1.47
N ASP A 66 -14.18 3.20 2.18
CA ASP A 66 -14.46 2.83 3.58
C ASP A 66 -14.76 1.33 3.74
N LEU A 67 -14.10 0.72 4.72
CA LEU A 67 -14.14 -0.71 5.01
C LEU A 67 -15.46 -1.13 5.70
N TYR A 68 -16.13 -0.21 6.41
CA TYR A 68 -17.28 -0.52 7.26
C TYR A 68 -18.63 -0.03 6.73
N ARG A 69 -18.71 0.30 5.45
CA ARG A 69 -19.92 0.87 4.82
C ARG A 69 -21.22 0.07 5.04
N GLU A 70 -21.13 -1.24 5.32
CA GLU A 70 -22.28 -2.14 5.54
C GLU A 70 -22.44 -2.64 6.98
N THR A 71 -21.55 -2.26 7.91
CA THR A 71 -21.72 -2.63 9.32
C THR A 71 -22.17 -1.40 10.09
N ASP A 72 -23.45 -1.37 10.46
CA ASP A 72 -24.00 -0.53 11.53
C ASP A 72 -23.32 -0.85 12.87
N ILE A 73 -22.04 -0.53 13.01
CA ILE A 73 -21.29 -0.63 14.25
C ILE A 73 -20.75 0.77 14.54
N GLU A 74 -21.55 1.56 15.25
CA GLU A 74 -21.09 2.75 15.94
C GLU A 74 -20.11 2.34 17.06
N TYR A 75 -18.96 3.01 17.15
CA TYR A 75 -18.00 2.90 18.26
C TYR A 75 -18.37 3.83 19.41
#